data_AF-D1W1Z4-F1
#
_entry.id   AF-D1W1Z4-F1
#
_cell.length_a   1.000
_cell.length_b   1.000
_cell.length_c   1.000
_cell.angle_alpha   90.00
_cell.angle_beta   90.00
_cell.angle_gamma   90.00
#
_symmetry.space_group_name_H-M   'P 1'
#
loop_
_entity.id
_entity.type
_entity.pdbx_description
1 polymer ?
#
loop_
_entity_poly.entity_id
_entity_poly.type
_entity_poly.pdbx_seq_one_letter_code
_entity_poly.pdbx_strand_id
1 'polypeptide(L)'
;MTNKFFSSNSSYRFLLAAVCLVVALQVSAQRRHTDYQVVENVVLYRGTPLLTADPYSFVDLGYGYAKDTNHVYYLGEVLKYVDPYSFRLKRMSPHDGYRPYESPFYHSRGYKIMSNVVLFNGHKVYDASVNSFRDLGGGYAKDAFNVYFMGEKMSGGSTHSFQYLGDGYAKDSFDVYFLGRKVNGASANSFRIVGEGYAEDTFNTFYQGQKIN
;
A
#
# COMPACT_ATOMS: atom_id res chain seq x y z
N MET A 1 -81.19 11.07 26.89
CA MET A 1 -80.17 10.86 25.85
C MET A 1 -79.02 11.84 26.07
N THR A 2 -77.80 11.30 26.23
CA THR A 2 -76.46 11.84 25.83
C THR A 2 -76.04 13.26 26.25
N ASN A 3 -74.82 13.56 26.67
CA ASN A 3 -73.64 12.84 27.16
C ASN A 3 -72.69 13.95 27.68
N LYS A 4 -72.02 13.74 28.82
CA LYS A 4 -70.90 14.60 29.27
C LYS A 4 -69.66 14.28 28.45
N PHE A 5 -68.83 15.26 28.10
CA PHE A 5 -67.38 15.05 27.96
C PHE A 5 -66.57 16.29 28.41
N PHE A 6 -65.45 15.99 29.05
CA PHE A 6 -64.54 16.86 29.80
C PHE A 6 -63.23 17.08 29.01
N SER A 7 -62.60 18.24 29.24
CA SER A 7 -61.17 18.47 29.50
C SER A 7 -60.09 18.56 28.40
N SER A 8 -59.27 19.60 28.60
CA SER A 8 -57.80 19.70 28.50
C SER A 8 -57.15 19.99 27.14
N ASN A 9 -56.72 21.25 26.95
CA ASN A 9 -55.89 21.70 25.83
C ASN A 9 -54.75 22.63 26.30
N SER A 10 -54.04 22.27 27.37
CA SER A 10 -52.84 23.04 27.79
C SER A 10 -51.58 22.20 28.03
N SER A 11 -51.70 20.89 28.16
CA SER A 11 -50.57 19.96 28.33
C SER A 11 -49.85 19.60 27.02
N TYR A 12 -50.48 19.80 25.86
CA TYR A 12 -49.88 19.45 24.55
C TYR A 12 -48.86 20.47 24.02
N ARG A 13 -48.93 21.74 24.44
CA ARG A 13 -48.02 22.79 23.96
C ARG A 13 -46.64 22.74 24.62
N PHE A 14 -46.56 22.31 25.87
CA PHE A 14 -45.29 22.10 26.56
C PHE A 14 -44.61 20.77 26.17
N LEU A 15 -45.40 19.75 25.79
CA LEU A 15 -44.85 18.48 25.30
C LEU A 15 -44.16 18.63 23.94
N LEU A 16 -44.72 19.43 23.02
CA LEU A 16 -44.13 19.62 21.68
C LEU A 16 -42.78 20.38 21.73
N ALA A 17 -42.67 21.40 22.59
CA ALA A 17 -41.44 22.18 22.72
C ALA A 17 -40.29 21.36 23.34
N ALA A 18 -40.60 20.49 24.31
CA ALA A 18 -39.61 19.61 24.92
C ALA A 18 -39.12 18.52 23.96
N VAL A 19 -40.00 17.97 23.11
CA VAL A 19 -39.62 16.99 22.08
C VAL A 19 -38.75 17.62 21.00
N CYS A 20 -39.05 18.85 20.54
CA CYS A 20 -38.20 19.55 19.57
C CYS A 20 -36.81 19.88 20.12
N LEU A 21 -36.68 20.23 21.41
CA LEU A 21 -35.39 20.54 22.03
C LEU A 21 -34.53 19.28 22.23
N VAL A 22 -35.14 18.14 22.59
CA VAL A 22 -34.42 16.86 22.75
C VAL A 22 -34.02 16.28 21.39
N VAL A 23 -34.87 16.40 20.34
CA VAL A 23 -34.49 15.99 18.98
C VAL A 23 -33.36 16.87 18.43
N ALA A 24 -33.36 18.18 18.71
CA ALA A 24 -32.25 19.06 18.30
C ALA A 24 -30.93 18.77 19.05
N LEU A 25 -31.00 18.41 20.33
CA LEU A 25 -29.82 18.04 21.14
C LEU A 25 -29.27 16.64 20.80
N GLN A 26 -30.12 15.69 20.39
CA GLN A 26 -29.68 14.38 19.89
C GLN A 26 -28.99 14.49 18.52
N VAL A 27 -29.37 15.45 17.68
CA VAL A 27 -28.72 15.71 16.38
C VAL A 27 -27.36 16.42 16.54
N SER A 28 -27.17 17.23 17.58
CA SER A 28 -25.91 17.96 17.79
C SER A 28 -24.85 17.18 18.58
N ALA A 29 -25.24 16.16 19.36
CA ALA A 29 -24.32 15.38 20.20
C ALA A 29 -23.53 14.29 19.44
N GLN A 30 -23.72 14.13 18.12
CA GLN A 30 -22.94 13.19 17.32
C GLN A 30 -22.68 13.67 15.89
N ARG A 31 -22.44 14.97 15.68
CA ARG A 31 -21.65 15.36 14.50
C ARG A 31 -20.19 14.99 14.77
N ARG A 32 -19.85 13.71 14.55
CA ARG A 32 -18.48 13.44 14.09
C ARG A 32 -18.35 14.27 12.83
N HIS A 33 -17.56 15.33 12.88
CA HIS A 33 -17.16 16.03 11.68
C HIS A 33 -16.32 15.00 10.92
N THR A 34 -16.98 14.19 10.10
CA THR A 34 -16.28 13.36 9.13
C THR A 34 -15.52 14.35 8.27
N ASP A 35 -14.20 14.16 8.16
CA ASP A 35 -13.39 15.03 7.34
C ASP A 35 -13.89 14.99 5.88
N TYR A 36 -14.54 13.89 5.47
CA TYR A 36 -15.24 13.75 4.20
C TYR A 36 -16.75 14.00 4.30
N GLN A 37 -17.30 14.64 3.27
CA GLN A 37 -18.73 14.90 3.12
C GLN A 37 -19.15 14.71 1.65
N VAL A 38 -20.37 14.24 1.39
CA VAL A 38 -20.96 14.24 0.05
C VAL A 38 -22.12 15.23 0.06
N VAL A 39 -22.02 16.31 -0.72
CA VAL A 39 -23.01 17.39 -0.79
C VAL A 39 -23.34 17.63 -2.25
N GLU A 40 -24.62 17.56 -2.63
CA GLU A 40 -25.08 17.82 -4.00
C GLU A 40 -24.27 17.04 -5.08
N ASN A 41 -23.98 15.76 -4.82
CA ASN A 41 -23.15 14.88 -5.67
C ASN A 41 -21.69 15.34 -5.82
N VAL A 42 -21.17 16.15 -4.90
CA VAL A 42 -19.75 16.50 -4.83
C VAL A 42 -19.17 15.95 -3.53
N VAL A 43 -18.08 15.20 -3.64
CA VAL A 43 -17.31 14.77 -2.48
C VAL A 43 -16.40 15.91 -2.05
N LEU A 44 -16.42 16.24 -0.75
CA LEU A 44 -15.61 17.27 -0.12
C LEU A 44 -14.69 16.63 0.93
N TYR A 45 -13.45 17.09 1.03
CA TYR A 45 -12.57 16.86 2.19
C TYR A 45 -12.30 18.20 2.86
N ARG A 46 -12.73 18.35 4.12
CA ARG A 46 -12.63 19.61 4.89
C ARG A 46 -13.14 20.84 4.12
N GLY A 47 -14.20 20.66 3.34
CA GLY A 47 -14.80 21.70 2.50
C GLY A 47 -14.19 21.87 1.11
N THR A 48 -13.07 21.21 0.81
CA THR A 48 -12.43 21.24 -0.51
C THR A 48 -12.99 20.14 -1.42
N PRO A 49 -13.47 20.44 -2.64
CA PRO A 49 -13.96 19.44 -3.58
C PRO A 49 -12.89 18.45 -4.07
N LEU A 50 -13.25 17.17 -4.09
CA LEU A 50 -12.48 16.09 -4.70
C LEU A 50 -13.02 15.83 -6.11
N LEU A 51 -12.46 16.53 -7.10
CA LEU A 51 -12.96 16.51 -8.47
C LEU A 51 -12.93 15.14 -9.16
N THR A 52 -12.06 14.24 -8.69
CA THR A 52 -11.92 12.88 -9.27
C THR A 52 -12.70 11.81 -8.51
N ALA A 53 -13.37 12.18 -7.42
CA ALA A 53 -14.12 11.24 -6.61
C ALA A 53 -15.47 10.92 -7.24
N ASP A 54 -15.82 9.64 -7.22
CA ASP A 54 -17.15 9.17 -7.60
C ASP A 54 -18.09 9.26 -6.37
N PRO A 55 -19.00 10.25 -6.31
CA PRO A 55 -19.89 10.44 -5.17
C PRO A 55 -20.85 9.27 -4.95
N TYR A 56 -21.15 8.47 -5.99
CA TYR A 56 -22.12 7.38 -5.91
C TYR A 56 -21.55 6.12 -5.26
N SER A 57 -20.23 5.94 -5.30
CA SER A 57 -19.54 4.80 -4.69
C SER A 57 -18.61 5.19 -3.54
N PHE A 58 -18.60 6.46 -3.15
CA PHE A 58 -17.73 6.98 -2.11
C PHE A 58 -18.07 6.41 -0.72
N VAL A 59 -17.06 5.93 -0.03
CA VAL A 59 -17.13 5.37 1.32
C VAL A 59 -16.05 6.01 2.18
N ASP A 60 -16.46 6.78 3.19
CA ASP A 60 -15.56 7.21 4.26
C ASP A 60 -15.23 6.01 5.17
N LEU A 61 -13.94 5.66 5.24
CA LEU A 61 -13.44 4.55 6.05
C LEU A 61 -12.99 5.03 7.45
N GLY A 62 -12.94 6.34 7.68
CA GLY A 62 -12.44 6.95 8.91
C GLY A 62 -10.91 7.08 8.96
N TYR A 63 -10.41 7.76 9.98
CA TYR A 63 -8.97 8.04 10.18
C TYR A 63 -8.31 8.76 9.00
N GLY A 64 -9.09 9.57 8.26
CA GLY A 64 -8.64 10.25 7.06
C GLY A 64 -8.61 9.38 5.80
N TYR A 65 -8.97 8.09 5.88
CA TYR A 65 -9.07 7.23 4.72
C TYR A 65 -10.49 7.21 4.16
N ALA A 66 -10.60 7.20 2.84
CA ALA A 66 -11.84 6.95 2.13
C ALA A 66 -11.55 6.19 0.84
N LYS A 67 -12.58 5.69 0.16
CA LYS A 67 -12.43 5.08 -1.17
C LYS A 67 -13.69 5.23 -2.00
N ASP A 68 -13.56 5.13 -3.30
CA ASP A 68 -14.66 4.89 -4.22
C ASP A 68 -14.32 3.70 -5.14
N THR A 69 -15.05 3.51 -6.23
CA THR A 69 -14.77 2.43 -7.21
C THR A 69 -13.44 2.59 -7.94
N ASN A 70 -12.90 3.81 -8.03
CA ASN A 70 -11.74 4.16 -8.85
C ASN A 70 -10.48 4.44 -8.02
N HIS A 71 -10.64 4.97 -6.81
CA HIS A 71 -9.54 5.50 -6.01
C HIS A 71 -9.66 5.13 -4.52
N VAL A 72 -8.50 5.10 -3.86
CA VAL A 72 -8.39 5.18 -2.40
C VAL A 72 -7.81 6.54 -2.06
N TYR A 73 -8.34 7.15 -1.01
CA TYR A 73 -7.98 8.48 -0.55
C TYR A 73 -7.36 8.42 0.85
N TYR A 74 -6.42 9.33 1.10
CA TYR A 74 -5.92 9.65 2.43
C TYR A 74 -5.81 11.16 2.59
N LEU A 75 -6.54 11.73 3.55
CA LEU A 75 -6.57 13.16 3.86
C LEU A 75 -6.87 14.04 2.63
N GLY A 76 -7.82 13.59 1.81
CA GLY A 76 -8.26 14.25 0.57
C GLY A 76 -7.44 13.88 -0.67
N GLU A 77 -6.25 13.29 -0.50
CA GLU A 77 -5.34 12.96 -1.60
C GLU A 77 -5.55 11.55 -2.11
N VAL A 78 -5.46 11.36 -3.43
CA VAL A 78 -5.48 10.02 -4.04
C VAL A 78 -4.20 9.26 -3.69
N LEU A 79 -4.36 8.12 -3.02
CA LEU A 79 -3.28 7.15 -2.84
C LEU A 79 -3.03 6.43 -4.16
N LYS A 80 -2.03 6.93 -4.90
CA LYS A 80 -1.66 6.39 -6.19
C LYS A 80 -1.28 4.90 -6.09
N TYR A 81 -1.70 4.16 -7.10
CA TYR A 81 -1.40 2.74 -7.28
C TYR A 81 -1.99 1.81 -6.20
N VAL A 82 -2.93 2.29 -5.40
CA VAL A 82 -3.69 1.46 -4.48
C VAL A 82 -4.97 0.99 -5.17
N ASP A 83 -5.19 -0.31 -5.17
CA ASP A 83 -6.41 -0.92 -5.69
C ASP A 83 -7.58 -0.73 -4.67
N PRO A 84 -8.63 0.03 -5.03
CA PRO A 84 -9.78 0.26 -4.15
C PRO A 84 -10.56 -1.01 -3.82
N TYR A 85 -10.50 -2.03 -4.68
CA TYR A 85 -11.23 -3.27 -4.50
C TYR A 85 -10.63 -4.12 -3.38
N SER A 86 -9.31 -4.18 -3.27
CA SER A 86 -8.59 -4.91 -2.20
C SER A 86 -8.29 -4.07 -0.96
N PHE A 87 -8.32 -2.74 -1.04
CA PHE A 87 -8.02 -1.86 0.10
C PHE A 87 -9.00 -2.00 1.27
N ARG A 88 -8.49 -2.28 2.47
CA ARG A 88 -9.25 -2.36 3.72
C ARG A 88 -8.43 -1.77 4.87
N LEU A 89 -9.08 -1.10 5.81
CA LEU A 89 -8.43 -0.74 7.08
C LEU A 89 -8.29 -1.99 7.95
N LYS A 90 -7.07 -2.26 8.43
CA LYS A 90 -6.85 -3.30 9.43
C LYS A 90 -7.50 -2.86 10.74
N ARG A 91 -8.59 -3.50 11.15
CA ARG A 91 -9.13 -3.32 12.51
C ARG A 91 -8.07 -3.82 13.47
N MET A 92 -7.53 -2.96 14.33
CA MET A 92 -6.75 -3.42 15.48
C MET A 92 -7.68 -4.26 16.34
N SER A 93 -7.49 -5.58 16.34
CA SER A 93 -8.20 -6.43 17.30
C SER A 93 -7.55 -6.18 18.66
N PRO A 94 -8.32 -6.01 19.75
CA PRO A 94 -7.74 -5.92 21.09
C PRO A 94 -6.90 -7.16 21.47
N HIS A 95 -7.11 -8.28 20.76
CA HIS A 95 -6.37 -9.54 20.90
C HIS A 95 -5.15 -9.65 19.97
N ASP A 96 -4.95 -8.72 19.03
CA ASP A 96 -3.68 -8.57 18.33
C ASP A 96 -2.71 -7.93 19.34
N GLY A 97 -2.24 -8.77 20.27
CA GLY A 97 -1.39 -8.37 21.36
C GLY A 97 -0.30 -7.45 20.85
N TYR A 98 -0.15 -6.31 21.52
CA TYR A 98 0.87 -5.32 21.28
C TYR A 98 2.23 -6.04 21.20
N ARG A 99 2.66 -6.41 19.98
CA ARG A 99 4.00 -6.91 19.68
C ARG A 99 4.83 -5.66 19.38
N PRO A 100 5.66 -5.17 20.32
CA PRO A 100 6.40 -3.92 20.12
C PRO A 100 7.38 -4.00 18.94
N TYR A 101 7.63 -5.20 18.41
CA TYR A 101 8.50 -5.44 17.26
C TYR A 101 7.80 -5.40 15.89
N GLU A 102 6.46 -5.42 15.83
CA GLU A 102 5.73 -5.26 14.57
C GLU A 102 5.12 -3.86 14.51
N SER A 103 5.98 -2.84 14.53
CA SER A 103 5.51 -1.49 14.22
C SER A 103 4.98 -1.46 12.77
N PRO A 104 3.74 -0.97 12.56
CA PRO A 104 3.12 -0.91 11.22
C PRO A 104 3.85 0.05 10.26
N PHE A 105 4.84 0.80 10.77
CA PHE A 105 5.64 1.75 10.00
C PHE A 105 6.98 1.18 9.48
N TYR A 106 7.31 -0.11 9.69
CA TYR A 106 8.65 -0.65 9.35
C TYR A 106 8.75 -1.68 8.22
N HIS A 107 7.68 -2.00 7.49
CA HIS A 107 7.72 -3.10 6.48
C HIS A 107 7.66 -2.66 5.01
N SER A 108 7.84 -1.38 4.69
CA SER A 108 8.02 -0.94 3.30
C SER A 108 9.49 -0.97 2.87
N ARG A 109 10.26 -1.97 3.30
CA ARG A 109 11.56 -2.26 2.67
C ARG A 109 11.37 -3.35 1.62
N GLY A 110 11.91 -3.13 0.43
CA GLY A 110 11.87 -4.10 -0.66
C GLY A 110 10.65 -3.97 -1.57
N TYR A 111 10.37 -5.04 -2.31
CA TYR A 111 9.31 -5.08 -3.31
C TYR A 111 7.93 -5.33 -2.68
N LYS A 112 6.91 -4.66 -3.21
CA LYS A 112 5.49 -4.94 -2.97
C LYS A 112 4.79 -5.13 -4.31
N ILE A 113 4.26 -6.33 -4.52
CA ILE A 113 3.50 -6.67 -5.73
C ILE A 113 2.02 -6.53 -5.37
N MET A 114 1.36 -5.55 -5.97
CA MET A 114 -0.08 -5.30 -5.84
C MET A 114 -0.78 -5.74 -7.12
N SER A 115 -2.11 -5.68 -7.17
CA SER A 115 -2.91 -6.14 -8.33
C SER A 115 -2.53 -5.47 -9.65
N ASN A 116 -2.08 -4.20 -9.63
CA ASN A 116 -1.81 -3.38 -10.81
C ASN A 116 -0.48 -2.62 -10.78
N VAL A 117 0.34 -2.82 -9.74
CA VAL A 117 1.62 -2.12 -9.60
C VAL A 117 2.63 -2.98 -8.87
N VAL A 118 3.90 -2.74 -9.19
CA VAL A 118 5.01 -3.16 -8.35
C VAL A 118 5.64 -1.92 -7.74
N LEU A 119 5.81 -1.92 -6.42
CA LEU A 119 6.49 -0.86 -5.69
C LEU A 119 7.82 -1.38 -5.13
N PHE A 120 8.82 -0.52 -5.05
CA PHE A 120 10.03 -0.71 -4.26
C PHE A 120 10.17 0.45 -3.29
N ASN A 121 10.22 0.16 -1.98
CA ASN A 121 10.24 1.19 -0.93
C ASN A 121 9.15 2.28 -1.07
N GLY A 122 7.96 1.90 -1.57
CA GLY A 122 6.84 2.81 -1.81
C GLY A 122 6.87 3.56 -3.14
N HIS A 123 7.94 3.43 -3.93
CA HIS A 123 8.04 4.03 -5.26
C HIS A 123 7.67 3.02 -6.35
N LYS A 124 6.98 3.48 -7.40
CA LYS A 124 6.64 2.62 -8.54
C LYS A 124 7.89 2.12 -9.25
N VAL A 125 7.95 0.81 -9.48
CA VAL A 125 8.91 0.16 -10.36
C VAL A 125 8.38 0.31 -11.78
N TYR A 126 9.08 1.08 -12.62
CA TYR A 126 8.68 1.30 -14.00
C TYR A 126 8.94 0.06 -14.86
N ASP A 127 8.12 -0.10 -15.91
CA ASP A 127 8.14 -1.21 -16.87
C ASP A 127 7.93 -2.63 -16.27
N ALA A 128 7.60 -2.72 -14.98
CA ALA A 128 7.36 -4.00 -14.32
C ALA A 128 6.06 -4.66 -14.76
N SER A 129 6.16 -5.92 -15.20
CA SER A 129 5.01 -6.78 -15.47
C SER A 129 4.55 -7.47 -14.20
N VAL A 130 3.56 -6.86 -13.53
CA VAL A 130 2.95 -7.32 -12.27
C VAL A 130 2.63 -8.82 -12.28
N ASN A 131 2.03 -9.32 -13.36
CA ASN A 131 1.59 -10.71 -13.49
C ASN A 131 2.73 -11.73 -13.41
N SER A 132 3.94 -11.33 -13.80
CA SER A 132 5.12 -12.19 -13.86
C SER A 132 6.21 -11.79 -12.88
N PHE A 133 6.01 -10.72 -12.12
CA PHE A 133 7.00 -10.18 -11.20
C PHE A 133 7.28 -11.18 -10.06
N ARG A 134 8.56 -11.32 -9.73
CA ARG A 134 9.08 -12.17 -8.66
C ARG A 134 10.20 -11.43 -7.95
N ASP A 135 10.02 -11.22 -6.64
CA ASP A 135 11.11 -10.81 -5.76
C ASP A 135 12.04 -12.02 -5.56
N LEU A 136 13.32 -11.86 -5.88
CA LEU A 136 14.34 -12.90 -5.77
C LEU A 136 15.13 -12.79 -4.45
N GLY A 137 14.94 -11.71 -3.69
CA GLY A 137 15.71 -11.40 -2.49
C GLY A 137 16.97 -10.58 -2.77
N GLY A 138 17.60 -10.07 -1.71
CA GLY A 138 18.83 -9.26 -1.79
C GLY A 138 18.68 -7.96 -2.58
N GLY A 139 17.45 -7.50 -2.82
CA GLY A 139 17.14 -6.36 -3.68
C GLY A 139 17.00 -6.70 -5.17
N TYR A 140 17.21 -7.96 -5.58
CA TYR A 140 16.98 -8.38 -6.95
C TYR A 140 15.53 -8.84 -7.16
N ALA A 141 15.01 -8.56 -8.34
CA ALA A 141 13.74 -9.09 -8.80
C ALA A 141 13.77 -9.31 -10.31
N LYS A 142 12.79 -10.04 -10.83
CA LYS A 142 12.58 -10.17 -12.27
C LYS A 142 11.11 -10.27 -12.61
N ASP A 143 10.78 -9.92 -13.84
CA ASP A 143 9.53 -10.31 -14.46
C ASP A 143 9.82 -11.15 -15.72
N ALA A 144 8.83 -11.36 -16.60
CA ALA A 144 9.02 -12.12 -17.82
C ALA A 144 10.07 -11.50 -18.79
N PHE A 145 10.29 -10.19 -18.73
CA PHE A 145 11.03 -9.42 -19.74
C PHE A 145 12.25 -8.67 -19.18
N ASN A 146 12.21 -8.30 -17.90
CA ASN A 146 13.19 -7.44 -17.27
C ASN A 146 13.72 -8.02 -15.96
N VAL A 147 14.96 -7.70 -15.65
CA VAL A 147 15.57 -7.91 -14.33
C VAL A 147 15.72 -6.56 -13.64
N TYR A 148 15.55 -6.53 -12.33
CA TYR A 148 15.59 -5.33 -11.52
C TYR A 148 16.54 -5.48 -10.33
N PHE A 149 17.13 -4.36 -9.92
CA PHE A 149 17.84 -4.22 -8.66
C PHE A 149 17.35 -2.97 -7.93
N MET A 150 16.87 -3.13 -6.70
CA MET A 150 16.36 -2.05 -5.85
C MET A 150 15.35 -1.14 -6.54
N GLY A 151 14.41 -1.73 -7.29
CA GLY A 151 13.36 -1.02 -8.02
C GLY A 151 13.78 -0.46 -9.38
N GLU A 152 15.05 -0.53 -9.74
CA GLU A 152 15.56 -0.04 -11.02
C GLU A 152 15.76 -1.19 -12.01
N LYS A 153 15.40 -0.97 -13.28
CA LYS A 153 15.61 -1.94 -14.35
C LYS A 153 17.10 -2.06 -14.66
N MET A 154 17.61 -3.28 -14.65
CA MET A 154 18.99 -3.59 -15.03
C MET A 154 19.15 -3.57 -16.56
N SER A 155 20.32 -3.13 -17.03
CA SER A 155 20.67 -3.14 -18.46
C SER A 155 21.06 -4.53 -18.99
N GLY A 156 21.16 -5.53 -18.11
CA GLY A 156 21.51 -6.91 -18.42
C GLY A 156 20.81 -7.87 -17.45
N GLY A 157 21.02 -9.16 -17.66
CA GLY A 157 20.37 -10.22 -16.92
C GLY A 157 19.34 -10.95 -17.78
N SER A 158 19.60 -12.21 -18.09
CA SER A 158 18.65 -13.09 -18.77
C SER A 158 17.54 -13.52 -17.81
N THR A 159 16.32 -13.01 -17.99
CA THR A 159 15.17 -13.30 -17.10
C THR A 159 14.90 -14.80 -16.95
N HIS A 160 15.26 -15.62 -17.94
CA HIS A 160 15.02 -17.05 -17.91
C HIS A 160 15.86 -17.77 -16.85
N SER A 161 17.12 -17.37 -16.65
CA SER A 161 18.06 -18.04 -15.73
C SER A 161 18.57 -17.16 -14.59
N PHE A 162 18.12 -15.90 -14.51
CA PHE A 162 18.54 -14.97 -13.47
C PHE A 162 18.11 -15.47 -12.08
N GLN A 163 19.08 -15.54 -11.16
CA GLN A 163 18.91 -15.99 -9.79
C GLN A 163 19.79 -15.19 -8.83
N TYR A 164 19.25 -14.93 -7.65
CA TYR A 164 20.00 -14.38 -6.53
C TYR A 164 20.81 -15.49 -5.85
N LEU A 165 22.08 -15.22 -5.50
CA LEU A 165 23.00 -16.20 -4.93
C LEU A 165 23.28 -16.01 -3.44
N GLY A 166 22.95 -14.84 -2.86
CA GLY A 166 23.41 -14.45 -1.52
C GLY A 166 24.44 -13.33 -1.57
N ASP A 167 24.69 -12.67 -0.44
CA ASP A 167 25.77 -11.68 -0.27
C ASP A 167 25.86 -10.56 -1.33
N GLY A 168 24.71 -10.16 -1.89
CA GLY A 168 24.62 -9.14 -2.93
C GLY A 168 24.94 -9.64 -4.34
N TYR A 169 25.32 -10.90 -4.49
CA TYR A 169 25.58 -11.54 -5.78
C TYR A 169 24.32 -12.14 -6.40
N ALA A 170 24.26 -12.06 -7.71
CA ALA A 170 23.30 -12.74 -8.56
C ALA A 170 23.99 -13.22 -9.83
N LYS A 171 23.38 -14.14 -10.57
CA LYS A 171 23.89 -14.57 -11.87
C LYS A 171 22.75 -14.94 -12.80
N ASP A 172 23.03 -14.93 -14.09
CA ASP A 172 22.30 -15.73 -15.06
C ASP A 172 23.22 -16.82 -15.65
N SER A 173 22.87 -17.36 -16.81
CA SER A 173 23.66 -18.39 -17.50
C SER A 173 24.97 -17.87 -18.11
N PHE A 174 25.16 -16.55 -18.21
CA PHE A 174 26.24 -15.92 -18.96
C PHE A 174 27.09 -15.01 -18.06
N ASP A 175 26.43 -14.25 -17.20
CA ASP A 175 27.01 -13.14 -16.45
C ASP A 175 26.75 -13.27 -14.94
N VAL A 176 27.67 -12.69 -14.17
CA VAL A 176 27.56 -12.53 -12.71
C VAL A 176 27.36 -11.06 -12.41
N TYR A 177 26.57 -10.77 -11.38
CA TYR A 177 26.22 -9.43 -10.94
C TYR A 177 26.46 -9.28 -9.45
N PHE A 178 26.91 -8.08 -9.03
CA PHE A 178 27.01 -7.67 -7.64
C PHE A 178 26.30 -6.33 -7.47
N LEU A 179 25.29 -6.30 -6.59
CA LEU A 179 24.41 -5.15 -6.36
C LEU A 179 23.93 -4.46 -7.66
N GLY A 180 23.41 -5.26 -8.59
CA GLY A 180 22.86 -4.81 -9.87
C GLY A 180 23.89 -4.50 -10.95
N ARG A 181 25.19 -4.65 -10.69
CA ARG A 181 26.28 -4.35 -11.64
C ARG A 181 26.97 -5.62 -12.10
N LYS A 182 27.25 -5.73 -13.40
CA LYS A 182 28.00 -6.87 -13.96
C LYS A 182 29.41 -6.94 -13.36
N VAL A 183 29.80 -8.13 -12.90
CA VAL A 183 31.14 -8.46 -12.42
C VAL A 183 32.01 -8.87 -13.61
N ASN A 184 32.97 -8.02 -13.96
CA ASN A 184 33.81 -8.26 -15.13
C ASN A 184 34.82 -9.38 -14.88
N GLY A 185 34.96 -10.29 -15.85
CA GLY A 185 35.91 -11.41 -15.79
C GLY A 185 35.44 -12.63 -14.99
N ALA A 186 34.25 -12.58 -14.38
CA ALA A 186 33.66 -13.71 -13.68
C ALA A 186 33.11 -14.76 -14.64
N SER A 187 33.38 -16.04 -14.37
CA SER A 187 32.78 -17.16 -15.07
C SER A 187 31.49 -17.58 -14.40
N ALA A 188 30.34 -17.21 -14.97
CA ALA A 188 29.03 -17.55 -14.41
C ALA A 188 28.87 -19.06 -14.18
N ASN A 189 29.41 -19.91 -15.06
CA ASN A 189 29.25 -21.37 -14.97
C ASN A 189 29.85 -22.00 -13.71
N SER A 190 30.95 -21.45 -13.19
CA SER A 190 31.61 -21.97 -11.98
C SER A 190 31.56 -21.04 -10.77
N PHE A 191 30.87 -19.90 -10.90
CA PHE A 191 30.75 -18.92 -9.83
C PHE A 191 30.01 -19.48 -8.60
N ARG A 192 30.61 -19.36 -7.42
CA ARG A 192 30.03 -19.74 -6.13
C ARG A 192 30.33 -18.72 -5.04
N ILE A 193 29.40 -18.57 -4.10
CA ILE A 193 29.56 -17.70 -2.94
C ILE A 193 30.33 -18.45 -1.86
N VAL A 194 31.38 -17.82 -1.35
CA VAL A 194 32.18 -18.33 -0.23
C VAL A 194 31.58 -17.82 1.09
N GLY A 195 31.11 -16.57 1.10
CA GLY A 195 30.50 -15.92 2.25
C GLY A 195 31.19 -14.60 2.60
N GLU A 196 30.53 -13.76 3.40
CA GLU A 196 31.06 -12.47 3.86
C GLU A 196 31.46 -11.54 2.70
N GLY A 197 30.76 -11.66 1.56
CA GLY A 197 31.05 -10.90 0.34
C GLY A 197 32.16 -11.49 -0.55
N TYR A 198 32.81 -12.57 -0.12
CA TYR A 198 33.71 -13.35 -0.97
C TYR A 198 32.95 -14.31 -1.87
N ALA A 199 33.43 -14.42 -3.10
CA ALA A 199 32.98 -15.38 -4.09
C ALA A 199 34.15 -15.81 -4.95
N GLU A 200 34.02 -16.91 -5.66
CA GLU A 200 35.06 -17.41 -6.55
C GLU A 200 34.47 -18.10 -7.77
N ASP A 201 35.26 -18.15 -8.82
CA ASP A 201 35.06 -19.04 -9.96
C ASP A 201 36.29 -19.94 -10.13
N THR A 202 36.34 -20.71 -11.22
CA THR A 202 37.47 -21.62 -11.50
C THR A 202 38.83 -20.91 -11.63
N PHE A 203 38.85 -19.62 -11.94
CA PHE A 203 40.05 -18.87 -12.32
C PHE A 203 40.38 -17.72 -11.37
N ASN A 204 39.40 -17.21 -10.61
CA ASN A 204 39.49 -15.95 -9.91
C ASN A 204 38.76 -16.00 -8.57
N THR A 205 39.25 -15.22 -7.61
CA THR A 205 38.53 -14.87 -6.39
C THR A 205 38.02 -13.44 -6.50
N PHE A 206 36.86 -13.18 -5.91
CA PHE A 206 36.19 -11.89 -5.90
C PHE A 206 35.81 -11.50 -4.47
N TYR A 207 35.91 -10.20 -4.19
CA TYR A 207 35.38 -9.59 -2.99
C TYR A 207 34.47 -8.43 -3.39
N GLN A 208 33.20 -8.49 -2.99
CA GLN A 208 32.18 -7.48 -3.29
C GLN A 208 32.13 -7.07 -4.77
N GLY A 209 32.16 -8.07 -5.67
CA GLY A 209 32.10 -7.88 -7.12
C GLY A 209 33.40 -7.39 -7.77
N GLN A 210 34.49 -7.26 -7.02
CA GLN A 210 35.81 -6.94 -7.56
C GLN A 210 36.69 -8.19 -7.55
N LYS A 211 37.35 -8.46 -8.67
CA LYS A 211 38.38 -9.51 -8.73
C LYS A 211 39.54 -9.11 -7.81
N ILE A 212 39.96 -10.04 -6.95
CA ILE A 212 41.16 -9.91 -6.11
C ILE A 212 42.24 -10.86 -6.64
N ASN A 213 43.49 -10.41 -6.60
CA ASN A 213 44.65 -11.17 -7.05
C ASN A 213 45.32 -11.89 -5.88
#